data_AF-A0A951SWY7-F1
#
_entry.id   AF-A0A951SWY7-F1
#
_cell.length_a   1.000
_cell.length_b   1.000
_cell.length_c   1.000
_cell.angle_alpha   90.00
_cell.angle_beta   90.00
_cell.angle_gamma   90.00
#
_symmetry.space_group_name_H-M   'P 1'
#
loop_
_entity.id
_entity.type
_entity.pdbx_description
1 polymer ?
#
loop_
_entity_poly.entity_id
_entity_poly.type
_entity_poly.pdbx_seq_one_letter_code
_entity_poly.pdbx_strand_id
1 'polypeptide(L)'
;MNAGSGTTIIWDGQDNILYHSKMDVVPVSIRTGIQFLYLFRLSVGGGVAFAKGNSDLELRRFGRAYATNDIAALLGLTLPDAYLDLALKGSGGPSSPRNAYGTVGLEINIPFIKLFVDAAGDQKHYSANAGIRMVF
;
A
#
# COMPACT_ATOMS: atom_id res chain seq x y z
N MET A 1 -33.51 -12.54 19.81
CA MET A 1 -34.08 -11.21 20.09
C MET A 1 -34.89 -10.82 18.86
N ASN A 2 -36.23 -10.84 18.95
CA ASN A 2 -37.09 -10.36 17.88
C ASN A 2 -37.24 -8.85 18.05
N ALA A 3 -36.63 -8.07 17.16
CA ALA A 3 -36.91 -6.65 17.07
C ALA A 3 -38.36 -6.49 16.59
N GLY A 4 -39.24 -5.96 17.43
CA GLY A 4 -40.59 -5.61 17.03
C GLY A 4 -40.56 -4.54 15.94
N SER A 5 -41.57 -4.58 15.06
CA SER A 5 -41.81 -3.59 14.00
C SER A 5 -41.56 -2.15 14.50
N GLY A 6 -40.74 -1.38 13.77
CA GLY A 6 -40.44 0.02 14.09
C GLY A 6 -39.27 0.29 15.04
N THR A 7 -38.46 -0.72 15.39
CA THR A 7 -37.27 -0.53 16.24
C THR A 7 -36.01 -0.29 15.40
N THR A 8 -35.34 0.85 15.59
CA THR A 8 -34.05 1.15 14.94
C THR A 8 -32.91 0.85 15.91
N ILE A 9 -31.88 0.12 15.47
CA ILE A 9 -30.68 -0.14 16.27
C ILE A 9 -29.61 0.88 15.86
N ILE A 10 -29.12 1.65 16.82
CA ILE A 10 -28.05 2.63 16.64
C ILE A 10 -26.78 2.08 17.28
N TRP A 11 -25.65 2.13 16.57
CA TRP A 11 -24.34 1.71 17.07
C TRP A 11 -23.35 2.86 17.09
N ASP A 12 -23.20 3.46 18.27
CA ASP A 12 -22.30 4.57 18.56
C ASP A 12 -20.97 4.04 19.09
N GLY A 13 -19.96 4.04 18.23
CA GLY A 13 -18.68 3.38 18.48
C GLY A 13 -17.49 4.05 17.82
N GLN A 14 -16.33 3.82 18.39
CA GLN A 14 -15.05 4.30 17.87
C GLN A 14 -14.50 3.32 16.84
N ASP A 15 -14.17 3.85 15.67
CA ASP A 15 -13.46 3.12 14.62
C ASP A 15 -11.94 3.25 14.82
N ASN A 16 -11.25 2.13 14.96
CA ASN A 16 -9.80 2.05 15.00
C ASN A 16 -9.30 1.25 13.80
N ILE A 17 -8.40 1.85 13.02
CA ILE A 17 -7.79 1.22 11.85
C ILE A 17 -6.29 1.16 12.11
N LEU A 18 -5.76 -0.04 12.31
CA LEU A 18 -4.33 -0.31 12.39
C LEU A 18 -3.88 -1.02 11.12
N TYR A 19 -2.89 -0.43 10.46
CA TYR A 19 -2.26 -1.01 9.29
C TYR A 19 -0.76 -1.08 9.52
N HIS A 20 -0.20 -2.29 9.46
CA HIS A 20 1.23 -2.53 9.56
C HIS A 20 1.69 -3.27 8.31
N SER A 21 2.64 -2.71 7.57
CA SER A 21 3.23 -3.37 6.41
C SER A 21 4.74 -3.26 6.46
N LYS A 22 5.41 -4.40 6.32
CA LYS A 22 6.86 -4.47 6.19
C LYS A 22 7.20 -5.33 4.98
N MET A 23 7.94 -4.74 4.04
CA MET A 23 8.35 -5.41 2.81
C MET A 23 9.83 -5.15 2.56
N ASP A 24 10.59 -6.24 2.42
CA ASP A 24 12.00 -6.25 2.06
C ASP A 24 12.11 -6.71 0.60
N VAL A 25 12.81 -5.92 -0.23
CA VAL A 25 12.98 -6.22 -1.66
C VAL A 25 14.47 -6.29 -1.98
N VAL A 26 14.91 -7.42 -2.53
CA VAL A 26 16.28 -7.64 -2.96
C VAL A 26 16.33 -7.70 -4.49
N PRO A 27 16.77 -6.62 -5.17
CA PRO A 27 16.91 -6.61 -6.62
C PRO A 27 18.26 -7.18 -7.06
N VAL A 28 18.24 -8.08 -8.04
CA VAL A 28 19.43 -8.56 -8.74
C VAL A 28 19.27 -8.17 -10.21
N SER A 29 20.17 -7.35 -10.74
CA SER A 29 20.10 -6.89 -12.13
C SER A 29 21.44 -6.91 -12.83
N ILE A 30 21.38 -7.13 -14.15
CA ILE A 30 22.50 -7.02 -15.05
C ILE A 30 22.15 -5.90 -16.04
N ARG A 31 23.09 -4.96 -16.20
CA ARG A 31 22.95 -3.83 -17.10
C ARG A 31 24.19 -3.72 -17.97
N THR A 32 23.99 -3.53 -19.26
CA THR A 32 25.04 -3.20 -20.21
C THR A 32 24.80 -1.79 -20.73
N GLY A 33 25.86 -1.13 -21.19
CA GLY A 33 25.72 0.21 -21.75
C GLY A 33 26.78 0.48 -22.80
N ILE A 34 26.39 1.27 -23.79
CA ILE A 34 27.27 1.72 -24.87
C ILE A 34 27.36 3.24 -24.78
N GLN A 35 28.59 3.74 -24.81
CA GLN A 35 28.89 5.17 -24.85
C GLN A 35 29.05 5.62 -26.29
N PHE A 36 28.37 6.70 -26.64
CA PHE A 36 28.40 7.33 -27.95
C PHE A 36 28.83 8.79 -27.81
N LEU A 37 29.66 9.25 -28.76
CA LEU A 37 30.00 10.66 -28.91
C LEU A 37 30.63 11.32 -27.65
N TYR A 38 31.31 10.53 -26.80
CA TYR A 38 31.90 10.91 -25.51
C TYR A 38 30.94 11.45 -24.44
N LEU A 39 29.79 12.00 -24.82
CA LEU A 39 28.84 12.69 -23.97
C LEU A 39 27.60 11.85 -23.64
N PHE A 40 27.20 10.89 -24.46
CA PHE A 40 25.98 10.11 -24.23
C PHE A 40 26.30 8.67 -23.92
N ARG A 41 25.60 8.09 -22.94
CA ARG A 41 25.67 6.68 -22.63
C ARG A 41 24.25 6.14 -22.55
N LEU A 42 23.94 5.21 -23.45
CA LEU A 42 22.71 4.44 -23.39
C LEU A 42 23.00 3.15 -22.65
N SER A 43 22.11 2.77 -21.75
CA SER A 43 22.18 1.53 -21.01
C SER A 43 20.86 0.78 -21.08
N VAL A 44 20.95 -0.53 -21.18
CA VAL A 44 19.80 -1.42 -21.18
C VAL A 44 20.15 -2.61 -20.29
N GLY A 45 19.15 -3.11 -19.59
CA GLY A 45 19.35 -4.20 -18.66
C GLY A 45 18.06 -4.84 -18.27
N GLY A 46 18.18 -5.84 -17.42
CA GLY A 46 17.06 -6.50 -16.80
C GLY A 46 17.49 -7.19 -15.54
N GLY A 47 16.52 -7.47 -14.68
CA GLY A 47 16.77 -8.09 -13.40
C GLY A 47 15.57 -8.85 -12.88
N VAL A 48 15.79 -9.51 -11.75
CA VAL A 48 14.77 -10.15 -10.95
C VAL A 48 14.83 -9.55 -9.56
N ALA A 49 13.70 -9.07 -9.08
CA ALA A 49 13.51 -8.63 -7.70
C ALA A 49 12.82 -9.72 -6.91
N PHE A 50 13.38 -10.04 -5.74
CA PHE A 50 12.77 -10.95 -4.78
C PHE A 50 12.14 -10.12 -3.67
N ALA A 51 10.82 -10.17 -3.56
CA ALA A 51 10.06 -9.46 -2.54
C ALA A 51 9.62 -10.44 -1.45
N LYS A 52 9.91 -10.09 -0.19
CA LYS A 52 9.44 -10.82 0.99
C LYS A 52 8.84 -9.81 1.97
N GLY A 53 7.72 -10.15 2.58
CA GLY A 53 7.09 -9.25 3.53
C GLY A 53 5.80 -9.82 4.09
N ASN A 54 5.28 -9.14 5.10
CA ASN A 54 3.95 -9.37 5.63
C ASN A 54 3.25 -8.02 5.80
N SER A 55 1.95 -8.01 5.57
CA SER A 55 1.08 -6.87 5.82
C SER A 55 -0.08 -7.35 6.68
N ASP A 56 -0.30 -6.69 7.80
CA ASP A 56 -1.37 -6.95 8.74
C ASP A 56 -2.31 -5.74 8.77
N LEU A 57 -3.61 -6.00 8.63
CA LEU A 57 -4.67 -5.01 8.70
C LEU A 57 -5.61 -5.42 9.82
N GLU A 58 -5.80 -4.56 10.81
CA GLU A 58 -6.79 -4.72 11.86
C GLU A 58 -7.74 -3.52 11.86
N LEU A 59 -9.00 -3.77 11.52
CA LEU A 59 -10.06 -2.79 11.62
C LEU A 59 -10.97 -3.21 12.76
N ARG A 60 -11.04 -2.39 13.81
CA ARG A 60 -11.84 -2.65 14.99
C ARG A 60 -12.82 -1.50 15.23
N ARG A 61 -14.11 -1.79 15.25
CA ARG A 61 -15.14 -0.85 15.70
C ARG A 61 -15.72 -1.37 17.01
N PHE A 62 -15.63 -0.55 18.06
CA PHE A 62 -16.14 -0.90 19.38
C PHE A 62 -17.04 0.23 19.89
N GLY A 63 -18.24 -0.11 20.37
CA GLY A 63 -19.19 0.91 20.79
C GLY A 63 -20.46 0.39 21.40
N ARG A 64 -21.22 1.32 21.97
CA ARG A 64 -22.53 1.04 22.55
C ARG A 64 -23.56 0.94 21.43
N ALA A 65 -24.26 -0.19 21.39
CA ALA A 65 -25.38 -0.44 20.50
C ALA A 65 -26.68 -0.40 21.32
N TYR A 66 -27.60 0.47 20.94
CA TYR A 66 -28.87 0.64 21.64
C TYR A 66 -30.03 0.69 20.65
N ALA A 67 -31.19 0.24 21.10
CA ALA A 67 -32.42 0.28 20.32
C ALA A 67 -33.18 1.57 20.63
N THR A 68 -33.61 2.29 19.59
CA THR A 68 -34.56 3.39 19.69
C THR A 68 -35.91 2.98 19.11
N ASN A 69 -36.98 3.26 19.85
CA ASN A 69 -38.35 3.01 19.43
C ASN A 69 -39.25 4.13 19.98
N ASP A 70 -39.92 4.85 19.09
CA ASP A 70 -40.71 6.04 19.43
C ASP A 70 -41.90 5.71 20.35
N ILE A 71 -42.47 4.50 20.23
CA ILE A 71 -43.56 4.02 21.08
C ILE A 71 -43.06 3.69 22.48
N ALA A 72 -41.89 3.05 22.59
CA ALA A 72 -41.27 2.76 23.89
C ALA A 72 -40.87 4.06 24.61
N ALA A 73 -40.34 5.05 23.88
CA ALA A 73 -40.01 6.37 24.40
C ALA A 73 -41.26 7.12 24.92
N LEU A 74 -42.38 7.06 24.19
CA LEU A 74 -43.66 7.66 24.62
C LEU A 74 -44.22 7.00 25.89
N LEU A 75 -43.98 5.70 26.09
CA LEU A 75 -44.39 4.94 27.27
C LEU A 75 -43.38 5.01 28.43
N GLY A 76 -42.29 5.79 28.29
CA GLY A 76 -41.25 5.90 29.31
C GLY A 76 -40.43 4.61 29.54
N LEU A 77 -40.47 3.68 28.59
CA LEU A 77 -39.76 2.40 28.67
C LEU A 77 -38.33 2.56 28.15
N THR A 78 -37.36 2.20 28.96
CA THR A 78 -35.94 2.15 28.57
C THR A 78 -35.61 0.80 27.94
N LEU A 79 -35.11 0.83 26.71
CA LEU A 79 -34.63 -0.36 26.00
C LEU A 79 -33.21 -0.70 26.48
N PRO A 80 -32.82 -1.98 26.52
CA PRO A 80 -31.51 -2.39 26.99
C PRO A 80 -30.39 -1.95 26.02
N ASP A 81 -29.31 -1.44 26.59
CA ASP A 81 -28.07 -1.14 25.89
C ASP A 81 -27.18 -2.39 25.81
N ALA A 82 -26.53 -2.58 24.68
CA ALA A 82 -25.51 -3.60 24.46
C ALA A 82 -24.18 -2.94 24.05
N TYR A 83 -23.07 -3.65 24.17
CA TYR A 83 -21.80 -3.25 23.57
C TYR A 83 -21.49 -4.20 22.41
N LEU A 84 -21.14 -3.64 21.26
CA LEU A 84 -20.81 -4.37 20.05
C LEU A 84 -19.33 -4.11 19.68
N ASP A 85 -18.60 -5.19 19.45
CA ASP A 85 -17.23 -5.20 18.94
C ASP A 85 -17.21 -5.92 17.59
N LEU A 86 -16.67 -5.26 16.57
CA LEU A 86 -16.41 -5.82 15.26
C LEU A 86 -14.93 -5.71 14.98
N ALA A 87 -14.25 -6.84 14.83
CA ALA A 87 -12.85 -6.91 14.44
C ALA A 87 -12.72 -7.62 13.09
N LEU A 88 -12.22 -6.92 12.07
CA LEU A 88 -11.78 -7.49 10.81
C LEU A 88 -10.25 -7.57 10.84
N LYS A 89 -9.70 -8.78 10.73
CA LYS A 89 -8.26 -9.01 10.64
C LYS A 89 -7.92 -9.58 9.27
N GLY A 90 -7.02 -8.90 8.56
CA GLY A 90 -6.47 -9.34 7.30
C GLY A 90 -4.96 -9.51 7.43
N SER A 91 -4.42 -10.54 6.80
CA SER A 91 -2.98 -10.68 6.58
C SER A 91 -2.73 -10.89 5.08
N GLY A 92 -1.62 -10.37 4.58
CA GLY A 92 -1.28 -10.42 3.17
C GLY A 92 0.22 -10.41 2.93
N GLY A 93 0.65 -11.19 1.93
CA GLY A 93 2.02 -11.22 1.43
C GLY A 93 2.17 -10.47 0.11
N PRO A 94 3.41 -10.36 -0.41
CA PRO A 94 3.66 -9.78 -1.72
C PRO A 94 2.88 -10.53 -2.80
N SER A 95 2.09 -9.81 -3.61
CA SER A 95 1.33 -10.43 -4.70
C SER A 95 2.22 -11.06 -5.78
N SER A 96 3.48 -10.62 -5.89
CA SER A 96 4.49 -11.20 -6.77
C SER A 96 5.82 -11.29 -6.02
N PRO A 97 6.13 -12.43 -5.36
CA PRO A 97 7.34 -12.59 -4.57
C PRO A 97 8.61 -12.64 -5.43
N ARG A 98 8.47 -12.89 -6.74
CA ARG A 98 9.54 -12.82 -7.73
C ARG A 98 9.04 -12.03 -8.92
N ASN A 99 9.64 -10.86 -9.17
CA ASN A 99 9.28 -10.06 -10.31
C ASN A 99 10.46 -9.80 -11.24
N ALA A 100 10.31 -10.11 -12.53
CA ALA A 100 11.31 -9.80 -13.54
C ALA A 100 11.02 -8.40 -14.11
N TYR A 101 12.04 -7.59 -14.31
CA TYR A 101 11.88 -6.24 -14.84
C TYR A 101 12.94 -5.92 -15.88
N GLY A 102 12.56 -5.13 -16.88
CA GLY A 102 13.47 -4.50 -17.82
C GLY A 102 13.85 -3.11 -17.34
N THR A 103 15.05 -2.65 -17.69
CA THR A 103 15.49 -1.27 -17.43
C THR A 103 16.17 -0.67 -18.66
N VAL A 104 15.91 0.60 -18.91
CA VAL A 104 16.55 1.41 -19.95
C VAL A 104 17.00 2.70 -19.31
N GLY A 105 18.23 3.11 -19.58
CA GLY A 105 18.85 4.27 -18.97
C GLY A 105 19.59 5.12 -19.97
N LEU A 106 19.43 6.43 -19.89
CA LEU A 106 20.17 7.42 -20.65
C LEU A 106 21.01 8.27 -19.68
N GLU A 107 22.30 8.35 -19.92
CA GLU A 107 23.23 9.18 -19.17
C GLU A 107 23.88 10.21 -20.10
N ILE A 108 23.88 11.47 -19.69
CA ILE A 108 24.59 12.57 -20.31
C ILE A 108 25.79 12.89 -19.43
N ASN A 109 26.97 12.63 -19.96
CA ASN A 109 28.27 12.91 -19.38
C ASN A 109 28.69 14.33 -19.77
N ILE A 110 28.54 15.28 -18.85
CA ILE A 110 29.07 16.64 -18.95
C ILE A 110 30.36 16.68 -18.08
N PRO A 111 31.38 17.49 -18.41
CA PRO A 111 32.51 17.68 -17.51
C PRO A 111 32.03 18.00 -16.07
N PHE A 112 32.53 17.26 -15.09
CA PHE A 112 32.23 17.35 -13.64
C PHE A 112 30.80 16.94 -13.20
N ILE A 113 29.85 16.79 -14.12
CA ILE A 113 28.44 16.52 -13.82
C ILE A 113 27.88 15.46 -14.77
N LYS A 114 27.29 14.40 -14.24
CA LYS A 114 26.58 13.38 -15.01
C LYS A 114 25.09 13.45 -14.71
N LEU A 115 24.29 13.62 -15.74
CA LEU A 115 22.84 13.54 -15.68
C LEU A 115 22.44 12.12 -16.08
N PHE A 116 21.62 11.44 -15.29
CA PHE A 116 21.13 10.11 -15.66
C PHE A 116 19.62 10.03 -15.47
N VAL A 117 18.96 9.38 -16.42
CA VAL A 117 17.55 9.04 -16.36
C VAL A 117 17.46 7.56 -16.64
N ASP A 118 16.92 6.80 -15.69
CA ASP A 118 16.61 5.39 -15.86
C ASP A 118 15.10 5.20 -15.77
N ALA A 119 14.59 4.31 -16.59
CA ALA A 119 13.28 3.73 -16.47
C ALA A 119 13.45 2.24 -16.16
N ALA A 120 12.60 1.70 -15.30
CA ALA A 120 12.52 0.28 -15.03
C ALA A 120 11.05 -0.13 -14.95
N GLY A 121 10.69 -1.24 -15.61
CA GLY A 121 9.31 -1.68 -15.68
C GLY A 121 9.17 -3.17 -15.88
N ASP A 122 8.03 -3.66 -15.42
CA ASP A 122 7.48 -5.00 -15.63
C ASP A 122 6.03 -4.86 -16.15
N GLN A 123 5.35 -5.96 -16.49
CA GLN A 123 3.97 -6.00 -16.96
C GLN A 123 2.98 -5.23 -16.08
N LYS A 124 3.26 -5.06 -14.77
CA LYS A 124 2.33 -4.43 -13.81
C LYS A 124 2.86 -3.17 -13.14
N HIS A 125 4.17 -2.92 -13.18
CA HIS A 125 4.80 -1.86 -12.40
C HIS A 125 5.82 -1.12 -13.25
N TYR A 126 5.74 0.21 -13.26
CA TYR A 126 6.67 1.08 -13.98
C TYR A 126 7.25 2.09 -13.00
N SER A 127 8.55 2.34 -13.12
CA SER A 127 9.29 3.30 -12.32
C SER A 127 10.24 4.08 -13.23
N ALA A 128 10.45 5.33 -12.90
CA ALA A 128 11.44 6.17 -13.54
C ALA A 128 12.20 6.92 -12.46
N ASN A 129 13.52 7.01 -12.61
CA ASN A 129 14.41 7.73 -11.73
C ASN A 129 15.30 8.64 -12.56
N ALA A 130 15.39 9.90 -12.16
CA ALA A 130 16.32 10.86 -12.72
C ALA A 130 17.24 11.36 -11.62
N GLY A 131 18.50 11.62 -11.95
CA GLY A 131 19.46 12.07 -10.97
C GLY A 131 20.67 12.77 -11.59
N ILE A 132 21.41 13.42 -10.70
CA ILE A 132 22.64 14.13 -11.01
C ILE A 132 23.75 13.50 -10.18
N ARG A 133 24.90 13.22 -10.79
CA ARG A 133 26.09 12.73 -10.11
C ARG A 133 27.24 13.69 -10.39
N MET A 134 27.80 14.26 -9.33
CA MET A 134 29.04 15.02 -9.42
C MET A 134 30.23 14.07 -9.46
N VAL A 135 31.20 14.34 -10.32
CA VAL A 135 32.42 13.54 -10.47
C VAL A 135 33.60 14.48 -10.35
N PHE A 136 34.32 14.38 -9.24
CA PHE A 136 35.52 15.13 -8.91
C PHE A 136 36.73 14.19 -8.89
#